data_AF-A0A5K1DN21-F1
#
_entry.id   AF-A0A5K1DN21-F1
#
_cell.length_a   1.000
_cell.length_b   1.000
_cell.length_c   1.000
_cell.angle_alpha   90.00
_cell.angle_beta   90.00
_cell.angle_gamma   90.00
#
_symmetry.space_group_name_H-M   'P 1'
#
loop_
_entity.id
_entity.type
_entity.pdbx_description
1 polymer ?
#
loop_
_entity_poly.entity_id
_entity_poly.type
_entity_poly.pdbx_seq_one_letter_code
_entity_poly.pdbx_strand_id
1 'polypeptide(L)'
;GVTKQIGGSMHQLAAKVDEYARGMISGSRSTLFEELGLYYIGPVDGHNMDDLVTILQEVKSTQTTGPVLIHVVTEKGRGYPYAERAADKYH
;
A
#
# COMPACT_ATOMS: atom_id res chain seq x y z
N GLY A 1 -16.95 32.27 11.31
CA GLY A 1 -17.35 31.11 10.49
C GLY A 1 -16.16 30.20 10.35
N VAL A 2 -16.20 29.05 11.02
CA VAL A 2 -15.03 28.16 11.26
C VAL A 2 -14.73 27.24 10.06
N THR A 3 -15.34 27.47 8.90
CA THR A 3 -15.40 26.48 7.81
C THR A 3 -14.28 26.55 6.77
N LYS A 4 -13.26 27.43 6.91
CA LYS A 4 -12.29 27.66 5.82
C LYS A 4 -10.92 26.98 5.94
N GLN A 5 -10.61 26.26 7.03
CA GLN A 5 -9.29 25.61 7.20
C GLN A 5 -9.28 24.08 7.21
N ILE A 6 -10.44 23.42 7.26
CA ILE A 6 -10.53 21.95 7.37
C ILE A 6 -10.57 21.27 5.98
N GLY A 7 -10.80 22.04 4.91
CA GLY A 7 -11.01 21.51 3.56
C GLY A 7 -9.80 20.79 2.95
N GLY A 8 -8.59 21.37 3.00
CA GLY A 8 -7.45 20.84 2.23
C GLY A 8 -6.94 19.47 2.69
N SER A 9 -6.86 19.24 4.01
CA SER A 9 -6.26 18.02 4.58
C SER A 9 -7.21 16.82 4.56
N MET A 10 -8.52 17.03 4.74
CA MET A 10 -9.48 15.93 4.70
C MET A 10 -9.68 15.37 3.29
N HIS A 11 -9.49 16.18 2.23
CA HIS A 11 -9.63 15.70 0.87
C HIS A 11 -8.50 14.76 0.46
N GLN A 12 -7.26 15.00 0.92
CA GLN A 12 -6.14 14.08 0.68
C GLN A 12 -6.28 12.78 1.48
N LEU A 13 -6.74 12.88 2.74
CA LEU A 13 -7.02 11.71 3.57
C LEU A 13 -8.15 10.87 2.97
N ALA A 14 -9.25 11.51 2.55
CA ALA A 14 -10.36 10.83 1.90
C ALA A 14 -9.95 10.21 0.55
N ALA A 15 -9.11 10.90 -0.24
CA ALA A 15 -8.60 10.36 -1.50
C ALA A 15 -7.67 9.15 -1.28
N LYS A 16 -6.78 9.18 -0.28
CA LYS A 16 -5.94 8.02 0.10
C LYS A 16 -6.79 6.87 0.63
N VAL A 17 -7.76 7.15 1.51
CA VAL A 17 -8.70 6.14 2.02
C VAL A 17 -9.54 5.54 0.90
N ASP A 18 -9.98 6.33 -0.09
CA ASP A 18 -10.72 5.84 -1.26
C ASP A 18 -9.83 4.97 -2.17
N GLU A 19 -8.54 5.27 -2.29
CA GLU A 19 -7.57 4.44 -3.00
C GLU A 19 -7.29 3.10 -2.28
N TYR A 20 -7.13 3.12 -0.95
CA TYR A 20 -7.11 1.91 -0.12
C TYR A 20 -8.41 1.11 -0.24
N ALA A 21 -9.56 1.79 -0.25
CA ALA A 21 -10.87 1.16 -0.37
C ALA A 21 -11.11 0.58 -1.77
N ARG A 22 -10.62 1.19 -2.85
CA ARG A 22 -10.71 0.61 -4.20
C ARG A 22 -9.95 -0.70 -4.33
N GLY A 23 -8.82 -0.85 -3.63
CA GLY A 23 -8.15 -2.14 -3.44
C GLY A 23 -9.03 -3.19 -2.73
N MET A 24 -9.84 -2.76 -1.75
CA MET A 24 -10.83 -3.60 -1.07
C MET A 24 -12.09 -3.91 -1.93
N ILE A 25 -12.53 -2.99 -2.78
CA ILE A 25 -13.78 -3.09 -3.54
C ILE A 25 -13.65 -3.97 -4.79
N SER A 26 -12.44 -4.10 -5.36
CA SER A 26 -12.23 -5.03 -6.49
C SER A 26 -12.30 -6.52 -6.10
N GLY A 27 -12.41 -6.84 -4.80
CA GLY A 27 -12.53 -8.20 -4.28
C GLY A 27 -13.66 -8.32 -3.26
N SER A 28 -14.88 -8.62 -3.72
CA SER A 28 -16.05 -8.98 -2.89
C SER A 28 -15.87 -10.30 -2.07
N ARG A 29 -14.64 -10.68 -1.73
CA ARG A 29 -14.29 -11.77 -0.83
C ARG A 29 -13.11 -11.28 -0.01
N SER A 30 -13.24 -11.34 1.32
CA SER A 30 -12.08 -11.34 2.21
C SER A 30 -10.96 -12.15 1.58
N THR A 31 -9.79 -11.53 1.44
CA THR A 31 -8.66 -12.20 0.80
C THR A 31 -8.33 -13.47 1.61
N LEU A 32 -7.79 -14.52 0.99
CA LEU A 32 -7.37 -15.75 1.71
C LEU A 32 -6.50 -15.43 2.95
N PHE A 33 -5.80 -14.31 2.92
CA PHE A 33 -4.94 -13.82 3.99
C PHE A 33 -5.73 -13.33 5.21
N GLU A 34 -6.90 -12.72 5.02
CA GLU A 34 -7.78 -12.33 6.14
C GLU A 34 -8.37 -13.56 6.83
N GLU A 35 -8.70 -14.62 6.08
CA GLU A 35 -9.14 -15.91 6.64
C GLU A 35 -8.03 -16.58 7.46
N LEU A 36 -6.75 -16.31 7.16
CA LEU A 36 -5.59 -16.76 7.94
C LEU A 36 -5.30 -15.85 9.16
N GLY A 37 -6.10 -14.81 9.40
CA GLY A 37 -5.90 -13.86 10.48
C GLY A 37 -4.82 -12.80 10.22
N LEU A 38 -4.44 -12.61 8.95
CA LEU A 38 -3.51 -11.54 8.56
C LEU A 38 -4.29 -10.26 8.26
N TYR A 39 -3.81 -9.12 8.76
CA TYR A 39 -4.29 -7.82 8.32
C TYR A 39 -3.67 -7.47 6.97
N TYR A 40 -4.49 -7.34 5.93
CA TYR A 40 -4.03 -7.18 4.55
C TYR A 40 -4.01 -5.69 4.13
N ILE A 41 -2.90 -5.24 3.52
CA ILE A 41 -2.72 -3.88 3.00
C ILE A 41 -2.22 -3.98 1.54
N GLY A 42 -2.92 -3.39 0.58
CA GLY A 42 -2.46 -3.27 -0.82
C GLY A 42 -3.50 -3.72 -1.87
N PRO A 43 -3.11 -3.86 -3.16
CA PRO A 43 -1.76 -3.70 -3.70
C PRO A 43 -1.27 -2.24 -3.68
N VAL A 44 0.03 -2.03 -3.43
CA VAL A 44 0.68 -0.70 -3.46
C VAL A 44 1.86 -0.65 -4.42
N ASP A 45 2.17 0.51 -4.99
CA ASP A 45 3.37 0.71 -5.82
C ASP A 45 4.64 0.64 -4.98
N GLY A 46 5.47 -0.36 -5.26
CA GLY A 46 6.74 -0.59 -4.58
C GLY A 46 7.87 0.36 -4.94
N HIS A 47 7.62 1.31 -5.84
CA HIS A 47 8.59 2.33 -6.22
C HIS A 47 8.21 3.74 -5.76
N ASN A 48 7.07 3.88 -5.06
CA ASN A 48 6.74 5.11 -4.35
C ASN A 48 7.24 5.06 -2.91
N MET A 49 8.43 5.63 -2.67
CA MET A 49 9.06 5.63 -1.36
C MET A 49 8.25 6.36 -0.29
N ASP A 50 7.55 7.44 -0.66
CA ASP A 50 6.76 8.23 0.30
C ASP A 50 5.58 7.41 0.84
N ASP A 51 4.90 6.67 -0.05
CA ASP A 51 3.80 5.79 0.35
C ASP A 51 4.31 4.61 1.17
N LEU A 52 5.42 3.96 0.77
CA LEU A 52 6.00 2.86 1.53
C LEU A 52 6.43 3.28 2.94
N VAL A 53 7.09 4.43 3.06
CA VAL A 53 7.49 4.96 4.38
C VAL A 53 6.26 5.26 5.23
N THR A 54 5.23 5.88 4.65
CA THR A 54 3.97 6.18 5.36
C THR A 54 3.31 4.90 5.87
N ILE A 55 3.11 3.91 5.00
CA ILE A 55 2.49 2.63 5.35
C ILE A 55 3.27 1.93 6.46
N LEU A 56 4.60 1.85 6.33
CA LEU A 56 5.44 1.17 7.33
C LEU A 56 5.44 1.90 8.68
N GLN A 57 5.37 3.24 8.68
CA GLN A 57 5.24 4.02 9.92
C GLN A 57 3.88 3.79 10.58
N GLU A 58 2.80 3.79 9.81
CA GLU A 58 1.45 3.52 10.29
C GLU A 58 1.36 2.12 10.89
N VAL A 59 1.83 1.09 10.18
CA VAL A 59 1.86 -0.30 10.66
C VAL A 59 2.69 -0.43 11.94
N LYS A 60 3.85 0.23 12.03
CA LYS A 60 4.69 0.23 13.23
C LYS A 60 4.00 0.91 14.42
N SER A 61 3.26 1.99 14.17
CA SER A 61 2.59 2.78 15.21
C SER A 61 1.25 2.19 15.65
N THR A 62 0.63 1.38 14.80
CA THR A 62 -0.66 0.76 15.08
C THR A 62 -0.45 -0.34 16.10
N GLN A 63 -1.27 -0.32 17.14
CA GLN A 63 -1.34 -1.38 18.15
C GLN A 63 -2.12 -2.59 17.63
N THR A 64 -1.89 -3.00 16.38
CA THR A 64 -2.62 -4.11 15.76
C THR A 64 -2.25 -5.41 16.47
N THR A 65 -3.26 -6.18 16.86
CA THR A 65 -3.08 -7.38 17.70
C THR A 65 -2.56 -8.61 16.93
N GLY A 66 -2.12 -8.46 15.68
CA GLY A 66 -1.82 -9.59 14.80
C GLY A 66 -0.88 -9.26 13.63
N PRO A 67 -0.47 -10.30 12.88
CA PRO A 67 0.43 -10.16 11.74
C PRO A 67 -0.19 -9.34 10.60
N VAL A 68 0.65 -8.55 9.94
CA VAL A 68 0.26 -7.68 8.82
C VAL A 68 0.93 -8.17 7.54
N LEU A 69 0.16 -8.28 6.45
CA LEU A 69 0.65 -8.57 5.11
C LEU A 69 0.50 -7.33 4.23
N ILE A 70 1.61 -6.82 3.68
CA ILE A 70 1.62 -5.70 2.74
C ILE A 70 1.93 -6.24 1.34
N HIS A 71 0.99 -6.12 0.42
CA HIS A 71 1.15 -6.52 -0.98
C HIS A 71 1.75 -5.37 -1.79
N VAL A 72 3.05 -5.47 -2.06
CA VAL A 72 3.82 -4.47 -2.80
C VAL A 72 4.11 -4.96 -4.22
N VAL A 73 3.75 -4.17 -5.22
CA VAL A 73 4.00 -4.44 -6.64
C VAL A 73 5.34 -3.82 -7.03
N THR A 74 6.29 -4.63 -7.51
CA THR A 74 7.62 -4.17 -7.91
C THR A 74 7.98 -4.62 -9.33
N GLU A 75 9.10 -4.12 -9.84
CA GLU A 75 9.63 -4.48 -11.15
C GLU A 75 11.00 -5.13 -10.97
N LYS A 76 11.14 -6.39 -11.39
CA LYS A 76 12.39 -7.14 -11.27
C LYS A 76 13.48 -6.47 -12.10
N GLY A 77 14.58 -6.12 -11.43
CA GLY A 77 15.74 -5.46 -12.02
C GLY A 77 15.67 -3.93 -12.09
N ARG A 78 14.57 -3.30 -11.64
CA ARG A 78 14.40 -1.83 -11.72
C ARG A 78 15.54 -1.08 -11.07
N GLY A 79 16.08 -0.11 -11.79
CA GLY A 79 17.22 0.72 -11.36
C GLY A 79 18.59 0.13 -11.72
N TYR A 80 18.63 -1.06 -12.35
CA TYR A 80 19.86 -1.64 -12.88
C TYR A 80 19.71 -2.04 -14.35
N PRO A 81 20.19 -1.20 -15.30
CA PRO A 81 19.91 -1.36 -16.73
C PRO A 81 20.34 -2.69 -17.36
N TYR A 82 21.31 -3.39 -16.76
CA TYR A 82 21.75 -4.70 -17.24
C TYR A 82 20.77 -5.81 -16.81
N ALA A 83 20.27 -5.76 -15.58
CA ALA A 83 19.24 -6.69 -15.12
C ALA A 83 17.92 -6.45 -15.85
N GLU A 84 17.52 -5.20 -16.10
CA GLU A 84 16.27 -4.92 -16.81
C GLU A 84 16.22 -5.51 -18.22
N ARG A 85 17.37 -5.65 -18.90
CA ARG A 85 17.47 -6.20 -20.24
C ARG A 85 17.74 -7.71 -20.27
N ALA A 86 18.17 -8.29 -19.16
CA ALA A 86 18.40 -9.72 -19.04
C ALA A 86 17.06 -10.48 -18.98
N ALA A 87 16.96 -11.61 -19.69
CA ALA A 87 15.72 -12.39 -19.76
C ALA A 87 15.31 -12.96 -18.40
N ASP A 88 16.29 -13.31 -17.58
CA ASP A 88 16.13 -13.80 -16.22
C ASP A 88 16.17 -12.65 -15.19
N LYS A 89 16.50 -11.42 -15.60
CA LYS A 89 16.83 -10.33 -14.67
C LYS A 89 17.89 -10.75 -13.62
N TYR A 90 18.81 -11.63 -14.02
CA TYR A 90 19.86 -12.25 -13.21
C TYR A 90 19.41 -13.17 -12.06
N HIS A 91 18.28 -13.88 -12.20
CA HIS A 91 17.75 -14.84 -11.22
C HIS A 91 16.85 -15.87 -11.89
#